data_AF-A0AA87Q6Q0-F1
#
_entry.id   AF-A0AA87Q6Q0-F1
#
_cell.length_a   1.000
_cell.length_b   1.000
_cell.length_c   1.000
_cell.angle_alpha   90.00
_cell.angle_beta   90.00
_cell.angle_gamma   90.00
#
_symmetry.space_group_name_H-M   'P 1'
#
loop_
_entity.id
_entity.type
_entity.pdbx_description
1 polymer ?
#
loop_
_entity_poly.entity_id
_entity_poly.type
_entity_poly.pdbx_seq_one_letter_code
_entity_poly.pdbx_strand_id
1 'polypeptide(L)'
;MGAKRILLDYIFEKRDSFEWFCGLLPVTIPIHLFTIWAPLDTVVAREASRPGRERLGDRVLQTYKALQCNLPFLGEIIENNDAIEVVARRIDRMIPTSAGLQVR
;
A
#
# COMPACT_ATOMS: atom_id res chain seq x y z
N MET A 1 4.20 26.74 -5.84
CA MET A 1 2.95 26.11 -5.36
C MET A 1 3.18 24.60 -5.35
N GLY A 2 2.99 23.93 -4.21
CA GLY A 2 3.18 22.49 -4.07
C GLY A 2 1.93 21.82 -3.52
N ALA A 3 1.74 20.54 -3.81
CA ALA A 3 0.65 19.76 -3.25
C ALA A 3 0.83 19.63 -1.72
N LYS A 4 -0.24 19.85 -0.95
CA LYS A 4 -0.21 19.71 0.53
C LYS A 4 -0.13 18.25 0.98
N ARG A 5 -0.61 17.33 0.15
CA ARG A 5 -0.62 15.88 0.36
C ARG A 5 -0.41 15.20 -0.98
N ILE A 6 0.33 14.11 -0.97
CA ILE A 6 0.59 13.27 -2.15
C ILE A 6 0.12 11.87 -1.79
N LEU A 7 -0.71 11.28 -2.65
CA LEU A 7 -1.12 9.89 -2.57
C LEU A 7 -0.31 9.10 -3.60
N LEU A 8 0.32 8.01 -3.16
CA LEU A 8 1.06 7.10 -4.01
C LEU A 8 0.41 5.72 -3.92
N ASP A 9 -0.07 5.21 -5.05
CA ASP A 9 -0.51 3.84 -5.19
C ASP A 9 0.65 3.03 -5.79
N TYR A 10 1.27 2.19 -4.97
CA TYR A 10 2.45 1.44 -5.35
C TYR A 10 2.49 0.08 -4.67
N ILE A 11 3.10 -0.91 -5.33
CA ILE A 11 3.29 -2.26 -4.80
C ILE A 11 4.73 -2.39 -4.32
N PHE A 12 4.93 -2.36 -3.00
CA PHE A 12 6.22 -2.68 -2.38
C PHE A 12 6.25 -4.16 -2.00
N GLU A 13 6.93 -4.98 -2.81
CA GLU A 13 7.07 -6.42 -2.52
C GLU A 13 8.05 -6.71 -1.38
N LYS A 14 8.98 -5.78 -1.11
CA LYS A 14 10.04 -5.91 -0.11
C LYS A 14 10.15 -4.65 0.72
N ARG A 15 10.50 -4.82 1.99
CA ARG A 15 10.79 -3.73 2.94
C ARG A 15 11.89 -2.81 2.42
N ASP A 16 12.99 -3.37 1.91
CA ASP A 16 14.14 -2.60 1.42
C ASP A 16 13.77 -1.63 0.29
N SER A 17 12.81 -1.99 -0.56
CA SER A 17 12.33 -1.13 -1.63
C SER A 17 11.57 0.09 -1.09
N PHE A 18 10.82 -0.09 -0.01
CA PHE A 18 10.15 1.01 0.67
C PHE A 18 11.14 1.89 1.44
N GLU A 19 12.10 1.29 2.15
CA GLU A 19 13.13 2.05 2.87
C GLU A 19 14.00 2.87 1.91
N TRP A 20 14.36 2.30 0.76
CA TRP A 20 15.06 3.01 -0.29
C TRP A 20 14.23 4.18 -0.84
N PHE A 21 12.93 3.97 -1.09
CA PHE A 21 12.02 5.05 -1.50
C PHE A 21 11.97 6.18 -0.46
N CYS A 22 11.86 5.84 0.82
CA CYS A 22 11.88 6.83 1.90
C CYS A 22 13.21 7.59 1.98
N GLY A 23 14.34 6.92 1.73
CA GLY A 23 15.67 7.54 1.71
C GLY A 23 15.88 8.57 0.58
N LEU A 24 15.03 8.55 -0.46
CA LEU A 24 15.03 9.58 -1.50
C LEU A 24 14.23 10.84 -1.13
N LEU A 25 13.42 10.77 -0.08
CA LEU A 25 12.59 11.88 0.37
C LEU A 25 13.29 12.66 1.48
N PRO A 26 13.08 14.00 1.56
CA PRO A 26 13.55 14.78 2.69
C PRO A 26 12.99 14.23 4.01
N VAL A 27 13.84 14.10 5.03
CA VAL A 27 13.51 13.59 6.38
C VAL A 27 12.38 14.38 7.06
N THR A 28 12.11 15.60 6.59
CA THR A 28 11.06 16.49 7.09
C THR A 28 9.65 16.13 6.59
N ILE A 29 9.52 15.23 5.61
CA ILE A 29 8.22 14.84 5.06
C ILE A 29 7.69 13.62 5.85
N PRO A 30 6.56 13.74 6.54
CA PRO A 30 5.93 12.59 7.19
C PRO A 30 5.40 11.62 6.13
N ILE A 31 5.80 10.36 6.23
CA ILE A 31 5.32 9.27 5.37
C ILE A 31 4.39 8.38 6.19
N HIS A 32 3.18 8.16 5.67
CA HIS A 32 2.21 7.23 6.21
C HIS A 32 2.02 6.09 5.22
N LEU A 33 2.40 4.87 5.62
CA LEU A 33 2.26 3.68 4.79
C LEU A 33 1.05 2.86 5.25
N PHE A 34 0.15 2.59 4.31
CA PHE A 34 -1.01 1.74 4.50
C PHE A 34 -1.00 0.66 3.43
N THR A 35 -1.18 -0.60 3.84
CA THR A 35 -1.34 -1.72 2.92
C THR A 35 -2.82 -2.09 2.82
N ILE A 36 -3.39 -1.88 1.65
CA ILE A 36 -4.74 -2.35 1.34
C ILE A 36 -4.66 -3.85 1.04
N TRP A 37 -5.19 -4.66 1.95
CA TRP A 37 -5.09 -6.11 1.89
C TRP A 37 -6.43 -6.76 1.58
N ALA A 38 -6.43 -7.82 0.78
CA ALA A 38 -7.63 -8.60 0.45
C ALA A 38 -7.26 -10.08 0.30
N PRO A 39 -8.20 -11.02 0.50
CA PRO A 39 -7.95 -12.43 0.22
C PRO A 39 -7.50 -12.67 -1.22
N LEU A 40 -6.62 -13.65 -1.43
CA LEU A 40 -6.05 -13.99 -2.75
C LEU A 40 -7.13 -14.18 -3.81
N ASP A 41 -8.21 -14.90 -3.51
CA ASP A 41 -9.30 -15.15 -4.46
C ASP A 41 -9.94 -13.85 -4.94
N THR A 42 -10.12 -12.88 -4.03
CA THR A 42 -10.61 -11.54 -4.37
C THR A 42 -9.63 -10.80 -5.27
N VAL A 43 -8.33 -10.91 -5.02
CA VAL A 43 -7.29 -10.27 -5.85
C VAL A 43 -7.27 -10.87 -7.25
N VAL A 44 -7.31 -12.20 -7.37
CA VAL A 44 -7.35 -12.91 -8.66
C VAL A 44 -8.62 -12.57 -9.44
N ALA A 45 -9.79 -12.57 -8.79
CA ALA A 45 -11.05 -12.18 -9.44
C ALA A 45 -11.04 -10.73 -9.93
N ARG A 46 -10.46 -9.80 -9.15
CA ARG A 46 -10.30 -8.40 -9.55
C ARG A 46 -9.31 -8.23 -10.70
N GLU A 47 -8.22 -8.99 -10.71
CA GLU A 47 -7.26 -8.97 -11.82
C GLU A 47 -7.89 -9.49 -13.11
N ALA A 48 -8.59 -10.63 -13.04
CA ALA A 48 -9.25 -11.24 -14.19
C ALA A 48 -10.36 -10.38 -14.82
N SER A 49 -10.97 -9.49 -14.03
CA SER A 49 -12.03 -8.58 -14.48
C SER A 49 -11.54 -7.23 -15.00
N ARG A 50 -10.22 -6.98 -15.01
CA ARG A 50 -9.66 -5.71 -15.52
C ARG A 50 -9.82 -5.59 -17.04
N PRO A 51 -10.52 -4.57 -17.56
CA PRO A 51 -10.64 -4.36 -19.00
C PRO A 51 -9.34 -3.77 -19.59
N GLY A 52 -9.01 -4.18 -20.81
CA GLY A 52 -7.97 -3.53 -21.63
C GLY A 52 -6.53 -3.68 -21.13
N ARG A 53 -6.24 -4.71 -20.33
CA ARG A 53 -4.87 -5.02 -19.87
C ARG A 53 -4.54 -6.49 -20.10
N GLU A 54 -3.27 -6.77 -20.38
CA GLU A 54 -2.76 -8.14 -20.41
C GLU A 54 -2.87 -8.75 -19.01
N ARG A 55 -3.26 -10.02 -18.95
CA ARG A 55 -3.36 -10.74 -17.69
C ARG A 55 -1.97 -10.96 -17.11
N LEU A 56 -1.86 -10.73 -15.81
CA LEU A 56 -0.60 -10.89 -15.07
C LEU A 56 -0.28 -12.37 -14.81
N GLY A 57 -1.27 -13.26 -14.85
CA GLY A 57 -1.10 -14.70 -14.67
C GLY A 57 -0.42 -15.02 -13.33
N ASP A 58 0.61 -15.88 -13.37
CA ASP A 58 1.33 -16.33 -12.18
C ASP A 58 2.00 -15.19 -11.39
N ARG A 59 2.23 -14.02 -12.01
CA ARG A 59 2.78 -12.85 -11.30
C ARG A 59 1.87 -12.40 -10.17
N VAL A 60 0.55 -12.54 -10.30
CA VAL A 60 -0.39 -12.21 -9.22
C VAL A 60 -0.07 -13.02 -7.97
N LEU A 61 0.14 -14.33 -8.13
CA LEU A 61 0.44 -15.24 -7.02
C LEU A 61 1.81 -14.97 -6.43
N GLN A 62 2.81 -14.70 -7.28
CA GLN A 62 4.18 -14.40 -6.84
C GLN A 62 4.22 -13.11 -6.00
N THR A 63 3.64 -12.03 -6.53
CA THR A 63 3.54 -10.74 -5.84
C THR A 63 2.72 -10.86 -4.55
N TYR A 64 1.58 -11.56 -4.57
CA TYR A 64 0.77 -11.76 -3.36
C TYR A 64 1.55 -12.46 -2.25
N LYS A 65 2.28 -13.55 -2.57
CA LYS A 65 3.12 -14.25 -1.60
C LYS A 65 4.24 -13.37 -1.06
N ALA A 66 4.89 -12.60 -1.93
CA ALA A 66 5.95 -11.68 -1.52
C ALA A 66 5.42 -10.61 -0.55
N LEU A 67 4.26 -10.01 -0.83
CA LEU A 67 3.63 -9.05 0.08
C LEU A 67 3.21 -9.73 1.38
N GLN A 68 2.58 -10.90 1.32
CA GLN A 68 2.11 -11.63 2.50
C GLN A 68 3.24 -11.89 3.51
N CYS A 69 4.42 -12.30 3.02
CA CYS A 69 5.60 -12.51 3.87
C CYS A 69 6.14 -11.22 4.50
N ASN A 70 5.91 -10.07 3.85
CA ASN A 70 6.41 -8.77 4.29
C ASN A 70 5.35 -7.89 4.97
N LEU A 71 4.10 -8.33 5.05
CA LEU A 71 2.97 -7.57 5.62
C LEU A 71 3.28 -6.85 6.94
N PRO A 72 3.96 -7.48 7.93
CA PRO A 72 4.28 -6.80 9.19
C PRO A 72 5.18 -5.56 9.04
N PHE A 73 5.86 -5.42 7.90
CA PHE A 73 6.77 -4.32 7.60
C PHE A 73 6.19 -3.32 6.58
N LEU A 74 5.02 -3.60 6.01
CA LEU A 74 4.38 -2.77 4.99
C LEU A 74 3.33 -1.83 5.61
N GLY A 75 3.63 -1.30 6.80
CA GLY A 75 2.80 -0.32 7.49
C GLY A 75 1.50 -0.89 8.05
N GLU A 76 0.49 -0.03 8.21
CA GLU A 76 -0.80 -0.46 8.76
C GLU A 76 -1.58 -1.25 7.70
N ILE A 77 -2.05 -2.43 8.09
CA ILE A 77 -2.87 -3.28 7.22
C ILE A 77 -4.33 -2.86 7.31
N ILE A 78 -4.94 -2.59 6.16
CA ILE A 78 -6.36 -2.29 6.03
C ILE A 78 -7.02 -3.36 5.17
N GLU A 79 -7.87 -4.16 5.82
CA GLU A 79 -8.70 -5.15 5.16
C GLU A 79 -9.68 -4.47 4.20
N ASN A 80 -9.60 -4.82 2.92
CA ASN A 80 -10.39 -4.24 1.83
C ASN A 80 -11.74 -4.96 1.66
N ASN A 81 -12.39 -5.17 2.79
CA ASN A 81 -13.71 -5.81 2.88
C ASN A 81 -14.82 -4.79 3.17
N ASP A 82 -14.45 -3.59 3.63
CA ASP A 82 -15.37 -2.50 3.91
C ASP A 82 -15.61 -1.59 2.69
N ALA A 83 -16.67 -0.79 2.74
CA ALA A 83 -16.93 0.25 1.75
C ALA A 83 -15.79 1.28 1.70
N ILE A 84 -15.55 1.84 0.50
CA ILE A 84 -14.45 2.77 0.22
C ILE A 84 -14.46 3.96 1.19
N GLU A 85 -15.64 4.50 1.51
CA GLU A 85 -15.81 5.65 2.40
C GLU A 85 -15.46 5.31 3.85
N VAL A 86 -15.58 4.06 4.25
CA VAL A 86 -15.19 3.58 5.58
C VAL A 86 -13.67 3.48 5.64
N VAL A 87 -13.04 2.85 4.64
CA VAL A 87 -11.58 2.73 4.52
C VAL A 87 -10.92 4.11 4.48
N ALA A 88 -11.43 5.02 3.65
CA ALA A 88 -10.88 6.37 3.52
C ALA A 88 -10.96 7.16 4.84
N ARG A 89 -12.09 7.08 5.55
CA ARG A 89 -12.25 7.72 6.87
C ARG A 89 -11.32 7.10 7.93
N ARG A 90 -11.06 5.80 7.86
CA ARG A 90 -10.10 5.15 8.75
C ARG A 90 -8.69 5.69 8.49
N ILE A 91 -8.24 5.76 7.24
CA ILE A 91 -6.94 6.34 6.86
C ILE A 91 -6.81 7.79 7.36
N ASP A 92 -7.82 8.63 7.11
CA ASP A 92 -7.78 10.05 7.50
C ASP A 92 -7.64 10.24 9.02
N ARG A 93 -8.26 9.35 9.84
CA ARG A 93 -8.11 9.37 11.31
C ARG A 93 -6.75 8.88 11.79
N MET A 94 -6.06 8.06 11.01
CA MET A 94 -4.76 7.52 11.39
C MET A 94 -3.62 8.49 11.10
N ILE A 95 -3.75 9.36 10.10
CA ILE A 95 -2.73 10.35 9.73
C ILE A 95 -2.33 11.27 10.91
N PRO A 96 -3.25 11.85 11.71
CA PRO A 96 -2.88 12.68 12.86
C PRO A 96 -2.22 11.90 14.02
N THR A 97 -2.51 10.61 14.12
CA THR A 97 -2.10 9.75 15.26
C THR A 97 -0.80 9.00 14.99
N SER A 98 -0.50 8.78 13.71
CA SER A 98 0.77 8.26 13.23
C SER A 98 1.82 9.37 13.38
N ALA A 99 2.75 9.22 14.32
CA ALA A 99 4.05 9.86 14.16
C ALA A 99 4.60 9.31 12.84
N GLY A 100 4.59 10.12 11.78
CA GLY A 100 5.03 9.70 10.45
C GLY A 100 6.38 8.97 10.56
N LEU A 101 6.59 7.95 9.71
CA LEU A 101 7.82 7.17 9.76
C LEU A 101 9.01 8.11 9.56
N GLN A 102 9.81 8.32 10.60
CA GLN A 102 11.12 8.96 10.48
C GLN A 102 12.13 7.86 10.13
N VAL A 103 12.41 7.71 8.85
CA VAL A 103 13.48 6.83 8.38
C VAL A 103 14.80 7.57 8.59
N ARG A 104 15.71 6.96 9.37
CA ARG A 104 17.04 7.51 9.69
C ARG A 104 18.00 7.38 8.53
#